data_AF-A0A8T5GLJ3-F1
#
_entry.id   AF-A0A8T5GLJ3-F1
#
_cell.length_a   1.000
_cell.length_b   1.000
_cell.length_c   1.000
_cell.angle_alpha   90.00
_cell.angle_beta   90.00
_cell.angle_gamma   90.00
#
_symmetry.space_group_name_H-M   'P 1'
#
loop_
_entity.id
_entity.type
_entity.pdbx_description
1 polymer ?
#
loop_
_entity_poly.entity_id
_entity_poly.type
_entity_poly.pdbx_seq_one_letter_code
_entity_poly.pdbx_strand_id
1 'polypeptide(L)'
;MVVKVSKPEVNIREKINELDYAHVPYEKMPAGSVIQTRAYKQNSGWISTTSTSEVFTGVEFAIYPKRKNSLILVEFHFPMTHTYSDTMIPTLRRQVDGETQINFNTTSYHNGYIQGATTSAYQSIMMTEHDYPDTTNRVNYEVYFSSAGGGQVHLAHNGSAYRLKLTEIAQ
;
A
#
# COMPACT_ATOMS: atom_id res chain seq x y z
N MET A 1 15.43 -21.66 53.97
CA MET A 1 14.23 -21.94 53.14
C MET A 1 14.71 -22.26 51.74
N VAL A 2 14.51 -23.48 51.26
CA VAL A 2 14.97 -23.90 49.92
C VAL A 2 13.77 -23.94 48.99
N VAL A 3 13.75 -23.08 47.98
CA VAL A 3 12.72 -23.10 46.94
C VAL A 3 13.08 -24.18 45.93
N LYS A 4 12.27 -25.24 45.84
CA LYS A 4 12.38 -26.24 44.77
C LYS A 4 11.60 -25.74 43.55
N VAL A 5 12.31 -25.50 42.45
CA VAL A 5 11.71 -25.25 41.14
C VAL A 5 11.77 -26.56 40.35
N SER A 6 10.61 -27.14 40.05
CA SER A 6 10.49 -28.29 39.14
C SER A 6 9.86 -27.85 37.83
N LYS A 7 10.53 -28.13 36.70
CA LYS A 7 9.94 -27.97 35.36
C LYS A 7 9.34 -29.32 34.93
N PRO A 8 8.13 -29.35 34.33
CA PRO A 8 7.59 -30.57 33.73
C PRO A 8 8.53 -31.14 32.66
N GLU A 9 8.61 -32.46 32.56
CA GLU A 9 9.34 -33.14 31.49
C GLU A 9 8.73 -32.77 30.13
N VAL A 10 9.57 -32.48 29.14
CA VAL A 10 9.14 -32.11 27.78
C VAL A 10 9.41 -33.27 26.84
N ASN A 11 8.36 -33.80 26.22
CA ASN A 11 8.49 -34.80 25.17
C ASN A 11 8.88 -34.13 23.83
N ILE A 12 10.15 -34.26 23.48
CA ILE A 12 10.72 -33.60 22.29
C ILE A 12 10.06 -34.11 20.99
N ARG A 13 9.63 -35.38 20.94
CA ARG A 13 9.00 -35.96 19.73
C ARG A 13 7.62 -35.38 19.48
N GLU A 14 6.81 -35.21 20.52
CA GLU A 14 5.50 -34.53 20.39
C GLU A 14 5.68 -33.09 19.91
N LYS A 15 6.64 -32.36 20.48
CA LYS A 15 6.92 -30.99 20.08
C LYS A 15 7.42 -30.86 18.65
N ILE A 16 8.18 -31.83 18.15
CA ILE A 16 8.60 -31.89 16.75
C ILE A 16 7.41 -32.16 15.82
N ASN A 17 6.46 -33.00 16.23
CA ASN A 17 5.26 -33.29 15.44
C ASN A 17 4.26 -32.11 15.42
N GLU A 18 4.34 -31.19 16.39
CA GLU A 18 3.60 -29.92 16.39
C GLU A 18 4.20 -28.87 15.44
N LEU A 19 5.43 -29.08 14.94
CA LEU A 19 6.05 -28.14 14.01
C LEU A 19 5.43 -28.31 12.62
N ASP A 20 4.61 -27.34 12.22
CA ASP A 20 4.22 -27.18 10.83
C ASP A 20 5.40 -26.64 10.01
N TYR A 21 6.18 -27.54 9.41
CA TYR A 21 7.30 -27.17 8.56
C TYR A 21 6.89 -26.44 7.28
N ALA A 22 5.61 -26.46 6.91
CA ALA A 22 5.09 -25.69 5.78
C ALA A 22 4.78 -24.23 6.17
N HIS A 23 4.74 -23.91 7.47
CA HIS A 23 4.44 -22.59 7.99
C HIS A 23 5.47 -22.14 9.04
N VAL A 24 6.42 -21.30 8.63
CA VAL A 24 7.28 -20.60 9.58
C VAL A 24 6.43 -19.54 10.31
N PRO A 25 6.32 -19.58 11.64
CA PRO A 25 5.60 -18.55 12.38
C PRO A 25 6.18 -17.17 12.08
N TYR A 26 5.33 -16.17 11.84
CA TYR A 26 5.75 -14.86 11.35
C TYR A 26 6.77 -14.15 12.27
N GLU A 27 6.62 -14.33 13.58
CA GLU A 27 7.51 -13.82 14.63
C GLU A 27 8.90 -14.49 14.66
N LYS A 28 9.07 -15.61 13.95
CA LYS A 28 10.35 -16.31 13.76
C LYS A 28 11.03 -15.95 12.44
N MET A 29 10.35 -15.22 11.55
CA MET A 29 10.94 -14.78 10.29
C MET A 29 12.01 -13.71 10.57
N PRO A 30 13.26 -13.89 10.07
CA PRO A 30 14.32 -12.89 10.23
C PRO A 30 13.94 -11.53 9.63
N ALA A 31 14.50 -10.46 10.16
CA ALA A 31 14.38 -9.12 9.56
C ALA A 31 14.75 -9.14 8.08
N GLY A 32 13.97 -8.44 7.25
CA GLY A 32 14.09 -8.44 5.79
C GLY A 32 13.32 -9.56 5.07
N SER A 33 12.76 -10.53 5.80
CA SER A 33 11.95 -11.59 5.17
C SER A 33 10.60 -11.06 4.71
N VAL A 34 10.17 -11.42 3.50
CA VAL A 34 8.80 -11.17 3.03
C VAL A 34 7.83 -12.08 3.77
N ILE A 35 6.89 -11.48 4.51
CA ILE A 35 5.86 -12.20 5.29
C ILE A 35 4.66 -12.53 4.40
N GLN A 36 4.19 -11.54 3.64
CA GLN A 36 3.10 -11.72 2.68
C GLN A 36 3.19 -10.68 1.57
N THR A 37 2.62 -11.03 0.41
CA THR A 37 2.43 -10.11 -0.70
C THR A 37 0.98 -10.17 -1.14
N ARG A 38 0.36 -9.00 -1.28
CA ARG A 38 -0.92 -8.86 -1.98
C ARG A 38 -0.66 -8.14 -3.30
N ALA A 39 -1.20 -8.68 -4.38
CA ALA A 39 -1.11 -8.07 -5.70
C ALA A 39 -2.48 -8.09 -6.37
N TYR A 40 -2.80 -7.01 -7.08
CA TYR A 40 -4.05 -6.85 -7.79
C TYR A 40 -3.82 -6.13 -9.11
N LYS A 41 -4.56 -6.54 -10.14
CA LYS A 41 -4.61 -5.88 -11.45
C LYS A 41 -6.07 -5.62 -11.79
N GLN A 42 -6.38 -4.40 -12.20
CA GLN A 42 -7.73 -4.00 -12.61
C GLN A 42 -7.69 -3.37 -14.00
N ASN A 43 -8.56 -3.84 -14.90
CA ASN A 43 -8.82 -3.14 -16.15
C ASN A 43 -9.62 -1.87 -15.83
N SER A 44 -9.19 -0.74 -16.39
CA SER A 44 -9.75 0.57 -16.04
C SER A 44 -10.63 1.14 -17.13
N GLY A 45 -11.77 1.70 -16.72
CA GLY A 45 -12.39 2.80 -17.46
C GLY A 45 -11.64 4.12 -17.21
N TRP A 46 -12.18 5.22 -17.70
CA TRP A 46 -11.67 6.53 -17.32
C TRP A 46 -11.87 6.77 -15.82
N ILE A 47 -10.78 7.08 -15.12
CA ILE A 47 -10.83 7.66 -13.78
C ILE A 47 -10.40 9.11 -13.92
N SER A 48 -11.35 10.05 -13.90
CA SER A 48 -11.11 11.45 -14.23
C SER A 48 -11.72 12.43 -13.26
N THR A 49 -11.13 13.62 -13.18
CA THR A 49 -11.67 14.74 -12.41
C THR A 49 -11.32 16.07 -13.08
N THR A 50 -12.09 17.10 -12.73
CA THR A 50 -11.80 18.52 -12.96
C THR A 50 -11.68 19.29 -11.64
N SER A 51 -11.75 18.58 -10.50
CA SER A 51 -11.72 19.20 -9.18
C SER A 51 -10.32 19.74 -8.88
N THR A 52 -10.25 20.97 -8.41
CA THR A 52 -9.02 21.58 -7.86
C THR A 52 -8.74 21.17 -6.42
N SER A 53 -9.70 20.50 -5.78
CA SER A 53 -9.53 19.83 -4.50
C SER A 53 -9.34 18.32 -4.71
N GLU A 54 -8.59 17.66 -3.83
CA GLU A 54 -8.38 16.21 -3.89
C GLU A 54 -9.70 15.45 -3.78
N VAL A 55 -9.93 14.55 -4.73
CA VAL A 55 -11.08 13.64 -4.73
C VAL A 55 -10.61 12.20 -4.69
N PHE A 56 -11.37 11.33 -4.01
CA PHE A 56 -11.11 9.90 -4.00
C PHE A 56 -11.32 9.32 -5.40
N THR A 57 -10.38 8.49 -5.83
CA THR A 57 -10.40 7.88 -7.17
C THR A 57 -11.30 6.65 -7.27
N GLY A 58 -11.70 6.07 -6.15
CA GLY A 58 -12.27 4.71 -6.10
C GLY A 58 -11.20 3.61 -6.05
N VAL A 59 -9.91 3.94 -6.15
CA VAL A 59 -8.82 2.97 -6.09
C VAL A 59 -8.28 2.88 -4.66
N GLU A 60 -8.46 1.71 -4.07
CA GLU A 60 -7.94 1.37 -2.74
C GLU A 60 -7.37 -0.05 -2.73
N PHE A 61 -6.43 -0.31 -1.80
CA PHE A 61 -5.95 -1.66 -1.55
C PHE A 61 -5.51 -1.83 -0.11
N ALA A 62 -5.90 -2.95 0.49
CA ALA A 62 -5.69 -3.21 1.91
C ALA A 62 -4.83 -4.45 2.18
N ILE A 63 -4.13 -4.40 3.30
CA ILE A 63 -3.40 -5.49 3.91
C ILE A 63 -3.71 -5.55 5.42
N TYR A 64 -3.62 -6.75 6.00
CA TYR A 64 -3.68 -6.97 7.44
C TYR A 64 -2.29 -7.43 7.88
N PRO A 65 -1.44 -6.54 8.42
CA PRO A 65 -0.10 -6.92 8.83
C PRO A 65 -0.14 -8.09 9.81
N LYS A 66 0.75 -9.06 9.63
CA LYS A 66 0.90 -10.19 10.56
C LYS A 66 1.72 -9.83 11.79
N ARG A 67 2.50 -8.74 11.72
CA ARG A 67 3.25 -8.19 12.84
C ARG A 67 3.06 -6.69 12.94
N LYS A 68 3.07 -6.17 14.18
CA LYS A 68 3.00 -4.73 14.42
C LYS A 68 4.18 -3.99 13.78
N ASN A 69 5.39 -4.49 14.00
CA ASN A 69 6.62 -3.82 13.59
C ASN A 69 7.01 -4.01 12.11
N SER A 70 6.08 -4.42 11.24
CA SER A 70 6.38 -4.68 9.84
C SER A 70 6.62 -3.40 9.04
N LEU A 71 7.49 -3.50 8.04
CA LEU A 71 7.55 -2.57 6.91
C LEU A 71 6.53 -3.02 5.87
N ILE A 72 5.67 -2.13 5.39
CA ILE A 72 4.82 -2.36 4.22
C ILE A 72 5.39 -1.56 3.05
N LEU A 73 5.82 -2.26 1.99
CA LEU A 73 6.11 -1.62 0.70
C LEU A 73 4.81 -1.44 -0.07
N VAL A 74 4.45 -0.18 -0.33
CA VAL A 74 3.27 0.19 -1.10
C VAL A 74 3.69 0.54 -2.52
N GLU A 75 3.12 -0.13 -3.53
CA GLU A 75 3.48 0.07 -4.94
C GLU A 75 2.24 0.12 -5.82
N PHE A 76 1.82 1.32 -6.21
CA PHE A 76 0.64 1.55 -7.02
C PHE A 76 1.06 2.11 -8.38
N HIS A 77 0.78 1.36 -9.45
CA HIS A 77 1.23 1.67 -10.81
C HIS A 77 0.05 1.92 -11.75
N PHE A 78 0.03 3.12 -12.33
CA PHE A 78 -0.90 3.58 -13.34
C PHE A 78 -0.11 3.79 -14.64
N PRO A 79 -0.06 2.78 -15.54
CA PRO A 79 0.84 2.82 -16.69
C PRO A 79 0.44 3.84 -17.77
N MET A 80 -0.81 4.29 -17.76
CA MET A 80 -1.33 5.24 -18.73
C MET A 80 -2.33 6.18 -18.06
N THR A 81 -1.79 7.28 -17.55
CA THR A 81 -2.51 8.49 -17.17
C THR A 81 -2.65 9.38 -18.41
N HIS A 82 -3.58 10.34 -18.37
CA HIS A 82 -3.77 11.27 -19.46
C HIS A 82 -4.16 12.66 -18.95
N THR A 83 -3.42 13.68 -19.37
CA THR A 83 -3.74 15.08 -19.09
C THR A 83 -3.86 15.89 -20.38
N TYR A 84 -4.72 16.91 -20.36
CA TYR A 84 -4.86 17.86 -21.46
C TYR A 84 -4.93 19.28 -20.90
N SER A 85 -3.90 20.09 -21.18
CA SER A 85 -3.82 21.49 -20.77
C SER A 85 -3.93 21.76 -19.26
N ASP A 86 -3.77 20.74 -18.41
CA ASP A 86 -3.72 20.90 -16.96
C ASP A 86 -2.87 19.82 -16.28
N THR A 87 -2.41 20.11 -15.08
CA THR A 87 -1.54 19.27 -14.26
C THR A 87 -2.38 18.36 -13.36
N MET A 88 -2.02 17.07 -13.31
CA MET A 88 -2.63 16.12 -12.39
C MET A 88 -1.73 15.90 -11.18
N ILE A 89 -2.35 15.91 -10.01
CA ILE A 89 -1.67 15.74 -8.72
C ILE A 89 -2.31 14.55 -7.99
N PRO A 90 -1.77 13.33 -8.14
CA PRO A 90 -2.20 12.18 -7.35
C PRO A 90 -1.48 12.09 -5.99
N THR A 91 -2.23 11.64 -4.99
CA THR A 91 -1.81 11.53 -3.60
C THR A 91 -2.21 10.18 -3.05
N LEU A 92 -1.29 9.54 -2.35
CA LEU A 92 -1.54 8.30 -1.63
C LEU A 92 -1.89 8.64 -0.18
N ARG A 93 -3.02 8.12 0.29
CA ARG A 93 -3.44 8.25 1.69
C ARG A 93 -3.48 6.87 2.34
N ARG A 94 -3.33 6.86 3.66
CA ARG A 94 -3.40 5.66 4.49
C ARG A 94 -4.58 5.77 5.43
N GLN A 95 -5.27 4.66 5.65
CA GLN A 95 -6.30 4.53 6.67
C GLN A 95 -5.97 3.31 7.55
N VAL A 96 -6.00 3.48 8.86
CA VAL A 96 -5.84 2.39 9.83
C VAL A 96 -7.14 2.30 10.61
N ASP A 97 -7.84 1.17 10.51
CA ASP A 97 -9.12 0.94 11.21
C ASP A 97 -10.21 2.01 11.02
N GLY A 98 -10.31 2.55 9.82
CA GLY A 98 -11.30 3.59 9.54
C GLY A 98 -10.78 5.01 9.72
N GLU A 99 -9.67 5.21 10.43
CA GLU A 99 -9.07 6.52 10.66
C GLU A 99 -8.13 6.90 9.51
N THR A 100 -8.54 7.89 8.71
CA THR A 100 -7.76 8.37 7.56
C THR A 100 -6.65 9.31 8.00
N GLN A 101 -5.43 8.98 7.58
CA GLN A 101 -4.27 9.83 7.70
C GLN A 101 -3.96 10.50 6.37
N ILE A 102 -4.12 11.82 6.35
CA ILE A 102 -4.07 12.66 5.16
C ILE A 102 -2.62 12.90 4.69
N ASN A 103 -1.65 12.87 5.61
CA ASN A 103 -0.24 13.13 5.34
C ASN A 103 0.60 11.85 5.50
N PHE A 104 0.27 10.84 4.70
CA PHE A 104 1.03 9.59 4.65
C PHE A 104 2.42 9.81 4.00
N ASN A 105 2.54 10.80 3.13
CA ASN A 105 3.82 11.26 2.59
C ASN A 105 4.52 12.16 3.63
N THR A 106 5.80 11.88 3.91
CA THR A 106 6.61 12.63 4.88
C THR A 106 7.16 13.96 4.34
N THR A 107 6.82 14.30 3.09
CA THR A 107 7.27 15.52 2.40
C THR A 107 6.11 16.44 2.06
N SER A 108 6.43 17.69 1.71
CA SER A 108 5.44 18.65 1.20
C SER A 108 5.02 18.42 -0.25
N TYR A 109 5.62 17.42 -0.93
CA TYR A 109 5.30 17.06 -2.31
C TYR A 109 4.37 15.83 -2.35
N HIS A 110 3.52 15.79 -3.36
CA HIS A 110 2.57 14.68 -3.58
C HIS A 110 3.28 13.44 -4.14
N ASN A 111 2.62 12.27 -4.06
CA ASN A 111 3.18 10.99 -4.49
C ASN A 111 3.36 10.87 -6.01
N GLY A 112 2.71 11.73 -6.78
CA GLY A 112 2.97 11.88 -8.19
C GLY A 112 2.70 13.30 -8.67
N TYR A 113 3.20 13.60 -9.86
CA TYR A 113 3.00 14.88 -10.52
C TYR A 113 3.07 14.67 -12.02
N ILE A 114 2.02 15.05 -12.74
CA ILE A 114 2.02 15.08 -14.20
C ILE A 114 1.77 16.49 -14.64
N GLN A 115 2.81 17.12 -15.16
CA GLN A 115 2.69 18.45 -15.74
C GLN A 115 1.73 18.41 -16.92
N GLY A 116 0.79 19.35 -16.95
CA GLY A 116 -0.06 19.55 -18.12
C GLY A 116 0.78 19.90 -19.34
N ALA A 117 0.52 19.21 -20.46
CA ALA A 117 1.04 19.60 -21.76
C ALA A 117 0.02 20.45 -22.51
N THR A 118 0.51 21.28 -23.45
CA THR A 118 -0.34 22.05 -24.38
C THR A 118 -1.19 21.17 -25.30
N THR A 119 -0.85 19.89 -25.39
CA THR A 119 -1.58 18.84 -26.12
C THR A 119 -1.80 17.64 -25.19
N SER A 120 -2.49 16.59 -25.67
CA SER A 120 -2.68 15.36 -24.89
C SER A 120 -1.35 14.72 -24.51
N ALA A 121 -1.09 14.59 -23.22
CA ALA A 121 0.05 13.87 -22.68
C ALA A 121 -0.39 12.54 -22.06
N TYR A 122 0.23 11.44 -22.47
CA TYR A 122 0.05 10.10 -21.90
C TYR A 122 1.31 9.71 -21.17
N GLN A 123 1.21 9.41 -19.88
CA GLN A 123 2.37 9.13 -19.03
C GLN A 123 2.08 8.00 -18.05
N SER A 124 3.13 7.38 -17.53
CA SER A 124 3.02 6.40 -16.45
C SER A 124 3.27 7.09 -15.11
N ILE A 125 2.52 6.72 -14.07
CA ILE A 125 2.80 7.10 -12.69
C ILE A 125 2.98 5.84 -11.86
N MET A 126 4.03 5.83 -11.05
CA MET A 126 4.22 4.85 -9.99
C MET A 126 4.32 5.60 -8.67
N MET A 127 3.36 5.35 -7.77
CA MET A 127 3.40 5.87 -6.40
C MET A 127 3.96 4.76 -5.51
N THR A 128 5.03 5.07 -4.80
CA THR A 128 5.71 4.13 -3.89
C THR A 128 5.91 4.74 -2.53
N GLU A 129 5.67 3.96 -1.48
CA GLU A 129 5.91 4.37 -0.10
C GLU A 129 6.42 3.23 0.76
N HIS A 130 7.17 3.60 1.80
CA HIS A 130 7.57 2.71 2.90
C HIS A 130 6.72 3.05 4.12
N ASP A 131 5.92 2.09 4.59
CA ASP A 131 5.04 2.31 5.72
C ASP A 131 5.40 1.46 6.95
N TYR A 132 5.26 2.06 8.13
CA TYR A 132 5.39 1.43 9.43
C TYR A 132 4.11 1.69 10.24
N PRO A 133 3.03 0.92 10.01
CA PRO A 133 1.73 1.20 10.62
C PRO A 133 1.62 0.83 12.11
N ASP A 134 2.60 0.12 12.68
CA ASP A 134 2.65 -0.33 14.07
C ASP A 134 1.35 -1.03 14.56
N THR A 135 0.71 -1.77 13.66
CA THR A 135 -0.57 -2.42 13.92
C THR A 135 -0.66 -3.77 13.22
N THR A 136 -1.59 -4.59 13.66
CA THR A 136 -2.02 -5.83 13.00
C THR A 136 -3.43 -5.70 12.43
N ASN A 137 -4.05 -4.53 12.59
CA ASN A 137 -5.40 -4.27 12.12
C ASN A 137 -5.38 -3.90 10.63
N ARG A 138 -6.54 -3.58 10.03
CA ARG A 138 -6.61 -3.34 8.58
C ARG A 138 -5.90 -2.03 8.26
N VAL A 139 -4.90 -2.11 7.39
CA VAL A 139 -4.25 -0.93 6.77
C VAL A 139 -4.73 -0.84 5.33
N ASN A 140 -5.38 0.26 4.99
CA ASN A 140 -5.93 0.53 3.67
C ASN A 140 -5.20 1.72 3.03
N TYR A 141 -4.80 1.57 1.77
CA TYR A 141 -4.14 2.64 1.02
C TYR A 141 -5.07 3.09 -0.10
N GLU A 142 -5.37 4.39 -0.13
CA GLU A 142 -6.34 5.01 -1.00
C GLU A 142 -5.65 6.02 -1.91
N VAL A 143 -6.06 6.08 -3.18
CA VAL A 143 -5.57 7.11 -4.10
C VAL A 143 -6.56 8.23 -4.21
N TYR A 144 -6.07 9.45 -3.99
CA TYR A 144 -6.75 10.70 -4.26
C TYR A 144 -6.04 11.42 -5.40
N PHE A 145 -6.73 12.35 -6.05
CA PHE A 145 -6.11 13.20 -7.05
C PHE A 145 -6.90 14.48 -7.27
N SER A 146 -6.22 15.49 -7.81
CA SER A 146 -6.82 16.76 -8.25
C SER A 146 -6.22 17.23 -9.57
N SER A 147 -6.89 18.21 -10.17
CA SER A 147 -6.39 19.00 -11.28
C SER A 147 -5.88 20.34 -10.76
N ALA A 148 -4.72 20.82 -11.21
CA ALA A 148 -4.15 22.06 -10.68
C ALA A 148 -4.96 23.31 -11.07
N GLY A 149 -5.50 23.37 -12.29
CA GLY A 149 -6.21 24.50 -12.88
C GLY A 149 -7.69 24.24 -13.20
N GLY A 150 -8.22 23.06 -12.88
CA GLY A 150 -9.62 22.67 -13.13
C GLY A 150 -9.90 22.07 -14.52
N GLY A 151 -8.88 21.83 -15.34
CA GLY A 151 -8.97 21.04 -16.56
C GLY A 151 -9.24 19.56 -16.30
N GLN A 152 -9.57 18.80 -17.34
CA GLN A 152 -9.84 17.38 -17.20
C GLN A 152 -8.54 16.56 -17.17
N VAL A 153 -8.33 15.84 -16.08
CA VAL A 153 -7.20 14.92 -15.90
C VAL A 153 -7.69 13.50 -15.66
N HIS A 154 -6.90 12.51 -16.09
CA HIS A 154 -7.25 11.10 -16.01
C HIS A 154 -6.12 10.32 -15.33
N LEU A 155 -6.40 9.76 -14.15
CA LEU A 155 -5.46 8.89 -13.44
C LEU A 155 -5.35 7.52 -14.12
N ALA A 156 -6.44 7.05 -14.74
CA ALA A 156 -6.44 5.82 -15.50
C ALA A 156 -7.17 6.03 -16.83
N HIS A 157 -6.54 5.59 -17.92
CA HIS A 157 -7.13 5.59 -19.24
C HIS A 157 -8.16 4.48 -19.44
N ASN A 158 -9.19 4.73 -20.26
CA ASN A 158 -10.14 3.71 -20.68
C ASN A 158 -9.47 2.60 -21.51
N GLY A 159 -9.63 1.34 -21.12
CA GLY A 159 -8.97 0.21 -21.78
C GLY A 159 -7.50 0.01 -21.35
N SER A 160 -7.02 0.75 -20.36
CA SER A 160 -5.77 0.46 -19.67
C SER A 160 -5.98 -0.54 -18.53
N ALA A 161 -4.95 -0.78 -17.73
CA ALA A 161 -5.04 -1.49 -16.47
C ALA A 161 -4.03 -0.95 -15.46
N TYR A 162 -4.45 -0.72 -14.22
CA TYR A 162 -3.54 -0.39 -13.12
C TYR A 162 -3.19 -1.62 -12.28
N ARG A 163 -2.08 -1.54 -11.57
CA ARG A 163 -1.53 -2.63 -10.74
C ARG A 163 -1.24 -2.11 -9.35
N LEU A 164 -1.70 -2.82 -8.34
CA LEU A 164 -1.52 -2.48 -6.93
C LEU A 164 -0.78 -3.63 -6.26
N LYS A 165 0.24 -3.32 -5.48
CA LYS A 165 1.00 -4.33 -4.74
C LYS A 165 1.35 -3.80 -3.34
N LEU A 166 1.18 -4.67 -2.35
CA LEU A 166 1.55 -4.43 -0.96
C LEU A 166 2.42 -5.61 -0.52
N THR A 167 3.60 -5.32 0.01
CA THR A 167 4.52 -6.35 0.53
C THR A 167 4.81 -6.08 1.99
N GLU A 168 4.45 -7.00 2.87
CA GLU A 168 4.83 -6.96 4.28
C GLU A 168 6.20 -7.60 4.47
N ILE A 169 7.11 -6.88 5.11
CA ILE A 169 8.48 -7.29 5.37
C ILE A 169 8.72 -7.27 6.87
N ALA A 170 9.23 -8.39 7.40
CA ALA A 170 9.66 -8.51 8.78
C ALA A 170 10.73 -7.46 9.10
N GLN A 171 10.64 -6.83 10.26
CA GLN A 171 11.71 -6.00 10.84
C GLN A 171 12.16 -6.61 12.18
#